data_AF-A0A9X2FD90-F1
#
_entry.id   AF-A0A9X2FD90-F1
#
_cell.length_a   1.000
_cell.length_b   1.000
_cell.length_c   1.000
_cell.angle_alpha   90.00
_cell.angle_beta   90.00
_cell.angle_gamma   90.00
#
_symmetry.space_group_name_H-M   'P 1'
#
loop_
_entity.id
_entity.type
_entity.pdbx_description
1 polymer ?
#
loop_
_entity_poly.entity_id
_entity_poly.type
_entity_poly.pdbx_seq_one_letter_code
_entity_poly.pdbx_strand_id
1 'polypeptide(L)'
;MFTSALLADEVAPANREAAPQPALRLLNTKVFGKSADEPIVVLQKAAKGAIAPESVFLDIDDNGTYYASTVRYPLKLGLETVRKLLNKEYGKWEMEDFAKMPDMGLWRNEDDKFSIQLTEDGDNVVVIYISFMRVPADRLEKAFERVAEELSKESKE
;
A
#
# COMPACT_ATOMS: atom_id res chain seq x y z
N MET A 1 25.88 -20.90 -66.27
CA MET A 1 24.48 -20.44 -66.02
C MET A 1 24.41 -20.05 -64.56
N PHE A 2 24.38 -18.75 -64.26
CA PHE A 2 24.35 -18.25 -62.88
C PHE A 2 22.90 -18.11 -62.40
N THR A 3 22.57 -18.76 -61.31
CA THR A 3 21.29 -18.68 -60.60
C THR A 3 21.21 -17.36 -59.83
N SER A 4 20.12 -16.61 -60.05
CA SER A 4 19.78 -15.41 -59.29
C SER A 4 19.27 -15.80 -57.90
N ALA A 5 19.88 -15.24 -56.85
CA ALA A 5 19.34 -15.26 -55.49
C ALA A 5 18.55 -13.98 -55.25
N LEU A 6 17.24 -14.12 -55.08
CA LEU A 6 16.33 -13.07 -54.63
C LEU A 6 16.62 -12.80 -53.15
N LEU A 7 17.03 -11.58 -52.80
CA LEU A 7 17.08 -11.10 -51.42
C LEU A 7 15.64 -10.87 -50.96
N ALA A 8 15.22 -11.60 -49.93
CA ALA A 8 13.99 -11.31 -49.21
C ALA A 8 14.27 -10.13 -48.26
N ASP A 9 13.50 -9.06 -48.40
CA ASP A 9 13.45 -7.95 -47.44
C ASP A 9 12.98 -8.48 -46.08
N GLU A 10 13.88 -8.47 -45.10
CA GLU A 10 13.57 -8.71 -43.70
C GLU A 10 12.83 -7.48 -43.15
N VAL A 11 11.49 -7.53 -43.18
CA VAL A 11 10.67 -6.50 -42.53
C VAL A 11 10.80 -6.68 -41.01
N ALA A 12 11.62 -5.83 -40.39
CA ALA A 12 11.77 -5.75 -38.94
C ALA A 12 10.40 -5.62 -38.25
N PRO A 13 10.13 -6.33 -37.14
CA PRO A 13 8.85 -6.25 -36.47
C PRO A 13 8.66 -4.84 -35.91
N ALA A 14 7.56 -4.20 -36.33
CA ALA A 14 7.12 -2.91 -35.81
C ALA A 14 7.12 -2.94 -34.28
N ASN A 15 7.86 -2.00 -33.70
CA ASN A 15 7.92 -1.70 -32.28
C ASN A 15 6.49 -1.36 -31.79
N ARG A 16 5.75 -2.38 -31.33
CA ARG A 16 4.46 -2.18 -30.67
C ARG A 16 4.77 -1.54 -29.33
N GLU A 17 4.64 -0.23 -29.27
CA GLU A 17 4.67 0.55 -28.03
C GLU A 17 3.65 -0.10 -27.08
N ALA A 18 4.16 -0.77 -26.04
CA ALA A 18 3.33 -1.46 -25.07
C ALA A 18 2.36 -0.44 -24.47
N ALA A 19 1.05 -0.73 -24.50
CA ALA A 19 0.06 0.14 -23.89
C ALA A 19 0.50 0.47 -22.46
N PRO A 20 0.38 1.75 -22.02
CA PRO A 20 0.83 2.15 -20.69
C PRO A 20 0.15 1.26 -19.67
N GLN A 21 0.94 0.49 -18.92
CA GLN A 21 0.40 -0.38 -17.88
C GLN A 21 -0.38 0.50 -16.89
N PRO A 22 -1.56 0.07 -16.43
CA PRO A 22 -2.35 0.85 -15.49
C PRO A 22 -1.52 1.12 -14.23
N ALA A 23 -1.59 2.36 -13.71
CA ALA A 23 -1.01 2.73 -12.42
C ALA A 23 -2.13 2.78 -11.36
N LEU A 24 -1.81 2.54 -10.09
CA LEU A 24 -2.73 2.84 -9.00
C LEU A 24 -2.60 4.30 -8.60
N ARG A 25 -3.71 4.92 -8.20
CA ARG A 25 -3.69 6.21 -7.52
C ARG A 25 -3.52 6.00 -6.02
N LEU A 26 -2.28 6.01 -5.58
CA LEU A 26 -1.86 5.68 -4.20
C LEU A 26 -2.21 6.78 -3.18
N LEU A 27 -2.24 6.39 -1.90
CA LEU A 27 -2.30 7.32 -0.78
C LEU A 27 -1.06 8.22 -0.76
N ASN A 28 -1.25 9.50 -0.47
CA ASN A 28 -0.16 10.39 -0.13
C ASN A 28 0.24 10.18 1.34
N THR A 29 1.27 9.40 1.62
CA THR A 29 1.71 9.07 3.00
C THR A 29 2.16 10.30 3.81
N LYS A 30 2.38 11.45 3.17
CA LYS A 30 2.67 12.73 3.85
C LYS A 30 1.46 13.32 4.60
N VAL A 31 0.31 12.63 4.61
CA VAL A 31 -0.81 12.98 5.47
C VAL A 31 -0.57 12.59 6.92
N PHE A 32 0.26 11.58 7.18
CA PHE A 32 0.51 11.11 8.55
C PHE A 32 1.21 12.17 9.39
N GLY A 33 0.75 12.32 10.64
CA GLY A 33 1.22 13.35 11.57
C GLY A 33 0.61 14.74 11.35
N LYS A 34 -0.27 14.92 10.36
CA LYS A 34 -1.00 16.18 10.16
C LYS A 34 -2.28 16.22 10.98
N SER A 35 -2.69 17.43 11.36
CA SER A 35 -3.98 17.69 12.00
C SER A 35 -5.13 17.52 11.00
N ALA A 36 -6.26 17.00 11.47
CA ALA A 36 -7.52 16.92 10.77
C ALA A 36 -8.22 18.28 10.57
N ASP A 37 -7.77 19.33 11.27
CA ASP A 37 -8.29 20.68 11.12
C ASP A 37 -7.66 21.44 9.94
N GLU A 38 -6.62 20.87 9.32
CA GLU A 38 -5.92 21.48 8.20
C GLU A 38 -6.28 20.81 6.86
N PRO A 39 -6.35 21.57 5.75
CA PRO A 39 -6.53 20.98 4.44
C PRO A 39 -5.36 20.03 4.08
N ILE A 40 -5.70 18.80 3.68
CA ILE A 40 -4.73 17.79 3.26
C ILE A 40 -4.98 17.28 1.84
N VAL A 41 -3.90 16.84 1.19
CA VAL A 41 -3.97 16.12 -0.08
C VAL A 41 -3.88 14.62 0.22
N VAL A 42 -5.01 13.94 0.12
CA VAL A 42 -5.14 12.51 0.52
C VAL A 42 -4.49 11.56 -0.48
N LEU A 43 -4.67 11.80 -1.78
CA LEU A 43 -4.18 10.93 -2.84
C LEU A 43 -3.04 11.59 -3.62
N GLN A 44 -2.05 10.79 -4.00
CA GLN A 44 -0.96 11.26 -4.85
C GLN A 44 -1.49 11.73 -6.21
N LYS A 45 -0.73 12.62 -6.85
CA LYS A 45 -0.95 12.97 -8.25
C LYS A 45 -0.62 11.73 -9.10
N ALA A 46 -1.54 11.34 -9.96
CA ALA A 46 -1.36 10.16 -10.80
C ALA A 46 -1.50 10.50 -12.29
N ALA A 47 -0.94 9.65 -13.15
CA ALA A 47 -1.08 9.76 -14.60
C ALA A 47 -2.54 9.59 -15.04
N LYS A 48 -2.88 10.10 -16.22
CA LYS A 48 -4.21 9.91 -16.81
C LYS A 48 -4.46 8.41 -17.02
N GLY A 49 -5.59 7.92 -16.54
CA GLY A 49 -5.93 6.49 -16.60
C GLY A 49 -5.44 5.65 -15.42
N ALA A 50 -4.81 6.28 -14.41
CA ALA A 50 -4.55 5.60 -13.15
C ALA A 50 -5.87 5.19 -12.48
N ILE A 51 -5.88 3.99 -11.92
CA ILE A 51 -7.02 3.40 -11.24
C ILE A 51 -7.21 4.12 -9.91
N ALA A 52 -8.34 4.80 -9.77
CA ALA A 52 -8.73 5.44 -8.52
C ALA A 52 -9.25 4.40 -7.51
N PRO A 53 -9.04 4.62 -6.20
CA PRO A 53 -9.70 3.82 -5.18
C PRO A 53 -11.21 4.08 -5.21
N GLU A 54 -11.99 3.08 -4.80
CA GLU A 54 -13.44 3.20 -4.59
C GLU A 54 -13.74 3.99 -3.32
N SER A 55 -12.93 3.78 -2.27
CA SER A 55 -13.04 4.52 -1.01
C SER A 55 -11.69 4.68 -0.33
N VAL A 56 -11.55 5.74 0.46
CA VAL A 56 -10.41 5.97 1.35
C VAL A 56 -10.95 6.31 2.73
N PHE A 57 -10.54 5.53 3.73
CA PHE A 57 -10.81 5.80 5.14
C PHE A 57 -9.54 6.37 5.78
N LEU A 58 -9.69 7.40 6.59
CA LEU A 58 -8.60 8.05 7.32
C LEU A 58 -8.85 7.86 8.81
N ASP A 59 -7.87 7.30 9.50
CA ASP A 59 -7.92 7.08 10.93
C ASP A 59 -7.21 8.22 11.64
N ILE A 60 -7.90 8.79 12.63
CA ILE A 60 -7.49 9.98 13.38
C ILE A 60 -7.40 9.57 14.85
N ASP A 61 -6.32 9.97 15.52
CA ASP A 61 -6.13 9.72 16.95
C ASP A 61 -6.95 10.68 17.82
N ASP A 62 -6.91 10.49 19.14
CA ASP A 62 -7.62 11.35 20.10
C ASP A 62 -7.18 12.83 20.05
N ASN A 63 -6.01 13.12 19.46
CA ASN A 63 -5.45 14.46 19.32
C ASN A 63 -5.82 15.09 17.97
N GLY A 64 -6.67 14.46 17.16
CA GLY A 64 -7.03 14.97 15.84
C GLY A 64 -5.94 14.77 14.79
N THR A 65 -5.00 13.84 14.99
CA THR A 65 -3.87 13.59 14.07
C THR A 65 -4.07 12.34 13.23
N TYR A 66 -3.85 12.42 11.92
CA TYR A 66 -3.91 11.26 11.03
C TYR A 66 -2.76 10.29 11.29
N TYR A 67 -3.08 9.01 11.50
CA TYR A 67 -2.07 7.98 11.79
C TYR A 67 -2.17 6.71 10.94
N ALA A 68 -3.35 6.41 10.39
CA ALA A 68 -3.53 5.28 9.50
C ALA A 68 -4.57 5.61 8.41
N SER A 69 -4.61 4.78 7.36
CA SER A 69 -5.58 4.88 6.31
C SER A 69 -5.83 3.54 5.65
N THR A 70 -7.09 3.29 5.31
CA THR A 70 -7.50 2.13 4.53
C THR A 70 -7.97 2.57 3.14
N VAL A 71 -7.27 2.12 2.10
CA VAL A 71 -7.60 2.41 0.70
C VAL A 71 -8.19 1.15 0.06
N ARG A 72 -9.40 1.27 -0.50
CA ARG A 72 -10.08 0.15 -1.16
C ARG A 72 -10.07 0.31 -2.66
N TYR A 73 -9.67 -0.74 -3.36
CA TYR A 73 -9.73 -0.87 -4.80
C TYR A 73 -10.67 -2.02 -5.19
N PRO A 74 -11.25 -1.98 -6.40
CA PRO A 74 -12.17 -3.03 -6.84
C PRO A 74 -11.48 -4.41 -6.91
N LEU A 75 -12.12 -5.48 -6.41
CA LEU A 75 -11.54 -6.84 -6.41
C LEU A 75 -11.18 -7.35 -7.81
N LYS A 76 -11.87 -6.88 -8.86
CA LYS A 76 -11.58 -7.24 -10.27
C LYS A 76 -10.14 -6.97 -10.72
N LEU A 77 -9.38 -6.17 -9.97
CA LEU A 77 -7.95 -5.98 -10.23
C LEU A 77 -7.12 -7.21 -9.83
N GLY A 78 -7.54 -7.91 -8.77
CA GLY A 78 -6.81 -8.99 -8.12
C GLY A 78 -5.66 -8.50 -7.24
N LEU A 79 -5.45 -9.17 -6.11
CA LEU A 79 -4.41 -8.81 -5.14
C LEU A 79 -3.01 -8.74 -5.78
N GLU A 80 -2.64 -9.73 -6.58
CA GLU A 80 -1.31 -9.78 -7.21
C GLU A 80 -1.05 -8.63 -8.18
N THR A 81 -2.08 -8.16 -8.89
CA THR A 81 -1.96 -6.96 -9.72
C THR A 81 -1.69 -5.74 -8.86
N VAL A 82 -2.45 -5.57 -7.77
CA VAL A 82 -2.26 -4.46 -6.84
C VAL A 82 -0.88 -4.51 -6.20
N ARG A 83 -0.40 -5.69 -5.79
CA ARG A 83 0.96 -5.90 -5.28
C ARG A 83 2.01 -5.43 -6.28
N LYS A 84 1.94 -5.89 -7.54
CA LYS A 84 2.89 -5.48 -8.58
C LYS A 84 2.89 -3.97 -8.80
N LEU A 85 1.73 -3.32 -8.72
CA LEU A 85 1.61 -1.87 -8.86
C LEU A 85 2.13 -1.12 -7.63
N LEU A 86 1.91 -1.62 -6.42
CA LEU A 86 2.53 -1.11 -5.20
C LEU A 86 4.05 -1.24 -5.26
N ASN A 87 4.57 -2.37 -5.73
CA ASN A 87 6.00 -2.64 -5.83
C ASN A 87 6.75 -1.71 -6.78
N LYS A 88 6.06 -1.06 -7.72
CA LYS A 88 6.68 0.00 -8.55
C LYS A 88 7.16 1.19 -7.71
N GLU A 89 6.44 1.51 -6.64
CA GLU A 89 6.77 2.61 -5.73
C GLU A 89 7.49 2.10 -4.48
N TYR A 90 6.97 1.01 -3.90
CA TYR A 90 7.35 0.55 -2.56
C TYR A 90 8.16 -0.75 -2.53
N GLY A 91 8.50 -1.33 -3.68
CA GLY A 91 9.02 -2.71 -3.76
C GLY A 91 10.30 -2.96 -2.96
N LYS A 92 11.15 -1.95 -2.77
CA LYS A 92 12.37 -2.08 -1.95
C LYS A 92 12.11 -2.29 -0.46
N TRP A 93 10.88 -2.06 0.01
CA TRP A 93 10.46 -2.24 1.39
C TRP A 93 9.55 -3.45 1.59
N GLU A 94 9.30 -4.26 0.56
CA GLU A 94 8.50 -5.48 0.68
C GLU A 94 9.23 -6.49 1.59
N MET A 95 8.53 -7.05 2.56
CA MET A 95 9.10 -8.04 3.47
C MET A 95 9.15 -9.41 2.79
N GLU A 96 10.31 -10.06 2.79
CA GLU A 96 10.54 -11.33 2.07
C GLU A 96 9.55 -12.44 2.48
N ASP A 97 9.23 -12.54 3.76
CA ASP A 97 8.28 -13.54 4.30
C ASP A 97 6.86 -13.38 3.72
N PHE A 98 6.50 -12.15 3.34
CA PHE A 98 5.17 -11.79 2.81
C PHE A 98 5.15 -11.66 1.29
N ALA A 99 6.31 -11.61 0.63
CA ALA A 99 6.42 -11.51 -0.82
C ALA A 99 5.87 -12.76 -1.54
N LYS A 100 5.86 -13.91 -0.85
CA LYS A 100 5.39 -15.20 -1.39
C LYS A 100 3.99 -15.59 -0.91
N MET A 101 3.37 -14.79 -0.04
CA MET A 101 2.04 -15.07 0.48
C MET A 101 0.98 -14.65 -0.57
N PRO A 102 0.08 -15.55 -0.99
CA PRO A 102 -0.87 -15.25 -2.06
C PRO A 102 -2.01 -14.30 -1.63
N ASP A 103 -2.29 -14.21 -0.34
CA ASP A 103 -3.43 -13.53 0.29
C ASP A 103 -3.06 -12.26 1.06
N MET A 104 -1.76 -12.00 1.23
CA MET A 104 -1.26 -10.86 2.01
C MET A 104 0.07 -10.34 1.49
N GLY A 105 0.21 -9.02 1.42
CA GLY A 105 1.51 -8.35 1.25
C GLY A 105 1.82 -7.43 2.41
N LEU A 106 3.11 -7.28 2.74
CA LEU A 106 3.57 -6.39 3.80
C LEU A 106 4.81 -5.62 3.34
N TRP A 107 4.78 -4.30 3.50
CA TRP A 107 5.90 -3.41 3.27
C TRP A 107 6.21 -2.62 4.54
N ARG A 108 7.49 -2.43 4.83
CA ARG A 108 7.95 -1.70 6.03
C ARG A 108 8.96 -0.62 5.63
N ASN A 109 8.51 0.63 5.57
CA ASN A 109 9.36 1.76 5.27
C ASN A 109 9.81 2.44 6.57
N GLU A 110 11.01 2.07 7.03
CA GLU A 110 11.58 2.64 8.24
C GLU A 110 12.10 4.06 8.08
N ASP A 111 12.42 4.48 6.85
CA ASP A 111 12.90 5.83 6.57
C ASP A 111 11.77 6.84 6.77
N ASP A 112 10.62 6.56 6.16
CA ASP A 112 9.42 7.41 6.21
C ASP A 112 8.45 7.05 7.36
N LYS A 113 8.82 6.08 8.20
CA LYS A 113 8.08 5.67 9.41
C LYS A 113 6.64 5.24 9.14
N PHE A 114 6.44 4.30 8.21
CA PHE A 114 5.14 3.67 8.00
C PHE A 114 5.26 2.24 7.45
N SER A 115 4.18 1.46 7.58
CA SER A 115 4.00 0.18 6.90
C SER A 115 2.79 0.20 5.98
N ILE A 116 2.79 -0.71 5.01
CA ILE A 116 1.66 -0.99 4.12
C ILE A 116 1.30 -2.47 4.30
N GLN A 117 0.03 -2.78 4.51
CA GLN A 117 -0.50 -4.12 4.41
C GLN A 117 -1.46 -4.20 3.22
N LEU A 118 -1.32 -5.22 2.40
CA LEU A 118 -2.22 -5.55 1.30
C LEU A 118 -2.98 -6.82 1.64
N THR A 119 -4.30 -6.83 1.45
CA THR A 119 -5.14 -8.01 1.64
C THR A 119 -6.43 -7.89 0.81
N GLU A 120 -7.30 -8.90 0.86
CA GLU A 120 -8.65 -8.85 0.30
C GLU A 120 -9.68 -8.73 1.43
N ASP A 121 -10.73 -7.95 1.22
CA ASP A 121 -11.84 -7.77 2.17
C ASP A 121 -13.16 -7.67 1.40
N GLY A 122 -13.94 -8.75 1.41
CA GLY A 122 -15.16 -8.88 0.61
C GLY A 122 -14.87 -8.68 -0.88
N ASP A 123 -15.57 -7.73 -1.51
CA ASP A 123 -15.41 -7.39 -2.93
C ASP A 123 -14.30 -6.37 -3.22
N ASN A 124 -13.34 -6.20 -2.31
CA ASN A 124 -12.27 -5.22 -2.44
C ASN A 124 -10.87 -5.82 -2.26
N VAL A 125 -9.91 -5.28 -3.00
CA VAL A 125 -8.50 -5.32 -2.61
C VAL A 125 -8.23 -4.13 -1.69
N VAL A 126 -7.69 -4.38 -0.51
CA VAL A 126 -7.49 -3.38 0.54
C VAL A 126 -6.01 -3.14 0.77
N VAL A 127 -5.64 -1.86 0.78
CA VAL A 127 -4.29 -1.38 1.10
C VAL A 127 -4.38 -0.52 2.35
N ILE A 128 -3.85 -1.05 3.46
CA ILE A 128 -3.84 -0.40 4.77
C ILE A 128 -2.47 0.23 4.98
N TYR A 129 -2.43 1.52 5.22
CA TYR A 129 -1.22 2.28 5.53
C TYR A 129 -1.24 2.64 7.02
N ILE A 130 -0.17 2.35 7.74
CA ILE A 130 -0.08 2.61 9.18
C ILE A 130 1.22 3.33 9.48
N SER A 131 1.15 4.52 10.06
CA SER A 131 2.33 5.25 10.51
C SER A 131 2.92 4.59 11.77
N PHE A 132 4.24 4.56 11.87
CA PHE A 132 4.92 4.18 13.11
C PHE A 132 4.78 5.32 14.11
N MET A 133 3.68 5.30 14.86
CA MET A 133 3.51 6.23 15.96
C MET A 133 4.54 5.94 17.04
N ARG A 134 5.21 6.99 17.53
CA ARG A 134 5.87 6.91 18.84
C ARG A 134 4.76 6.90 19.88
N VAL A 135 4.56 5.76 20.53
CA VAL A 135 3.75 5.72 21.75
C VAL A 135 4.54 6.49 22.82
N PRO A 136 4.01 7.60 23.37
CA PRO A 136 4.63 8.28 24.49
C PRO A 136 4.85 7.28 25.64
N ALA A 137 6.00 7.34 26.31
CA ALA A 137 6.36 6.37 27.35
C ALA A 137 5.30 6.25 28.45
N ASP A 138 4.66 7.37 28.80
CA ASP A 138 3.57 7.41 29.79
C ASP A 138 2.30 6.68 29.33
N ARG A 139 1.98 6.69 28.03
CA ARG A 139 0.87 5.87 27.50
C ARG A 139 1.23 4.39 27.50
N LEU A 140 2.49 4.05 27.23
CA LEU A 140 2.96 2.67 27.22
C LEU A 140 2.97 2.08 28.65
N GLU A 141 3.48 2.83 29.63
CA GLU A 141 3.49 2.43 31.04
C GLU A 141 2.07 2.21 31.57
N LYS A 142 1.15 3.14 31.32
CA LYS A 142 -0.27 2.99 31.70
C LYS A 142 -0.93 1.77 31.06
N ALA A 143 -0.57 1.44 29.81
CA ALA A 143 -1.08 0.25 29.16
C ALA A 143 -0.59 -1.04 29.86
N PHE A 144 0.69 -1.09 30.25
CA PHE A 144 1.22 -2.22 31.01
C PHE A 144 0.60 -2.34 32.41
N GLU A 145 0.42 -1.23 33.13
CA GLU A 145 -0.23 -1.22 34.44
C GLU A 145 -1.67 -1.77 34.36
N ARG A 146 -2.44 -1.34 33.35
CA ARG A 146 -3.81 -1.82 33.15
C ARG A 146 -3.88 -3.32 32.88
N VAL A 147 -2.98 -3.85 32.05
CA VAL A 147 -2.91 -5.29 31.78
C VAL A 147 -2.51 -6.06 33.04
N ALA A 148 -1.57 -5.55 33.83
CA ALA A 148 -1.19 -6.16 35.10
C ALA A 148 -2.36 -6.21 36.10
N GLU A 149 -3.18 -5.14 36.16
CA GLU A 149 -4.39 -5.14 36.98
C GLU A 149 -5.43 -6.15 36.52
N GLU A 150 -5.67 -6.28 35.21
CA GLU A 150 -6.63 -7.24 34.63
C GLU A 150 -6.20 -8.69 34.92
N LEU A 151 -4.92 -9.02 34.71
CA LEU A 151 -4.35 -10.33 35.05
C LEU A 151 -4.44 -10.64 36.55
N SER A 152 -4.26 -9.62 37.42
CA SER A 152 -4.38 -9.79 38.87
C SER A 152 -5.81 -10.11 39.32
N LYS A 153 -6.82 -9.65 38.58
CA LYS A 153 -8.24 -9.90 38.85
C LYS A 153 -8.64 -11.31 38.43
N GLU A 154 -8.18 -11.78 37.26
CA GLU A 154 -8.42 -13.15 36.79
C GLU A 154 -7.78 -14.22 37.69
N SER A 155 -6.65 -13.92 38.33
CA SER A 155 -5.98 -14.85 39.26
C SER A 155 -6.68 -15.04 40.62
N LYS A 156 -7.76 -14.30 40.90
CA LYS A 156 -8.52 -14.34 42.16
C LYS A 156 -9.91 -14.98 42.03
N GLU A 157 -10.28 -15.42 40.84
CA GLU A 157 -11.46 -16.27 40.58
C GLU A 157 -11.07 -17.75 40.48
#